data_AF-A0A6L6QNZ7-F1
#
_entry.id   AF-A0A6L6QNZ7-F1
#
_cell.length_a   1.000
_cell.length_b   1.000
_cell.length_c   1.000
_cell.angle_alpha   90.00
_cell.angle_beta   90.00
_cell.angle_gamma   90.00
#
_symmetry.space_group_name_H-M   'P 1'
#
loop_
_entity.id
_entity.type
_entity.pdbx_description
1 polymer ?
#
loop_
_entity_poly.entity_id
_entity_poly.type
_entity_poly.pdbx_seq_one_letter_code
_entity_poly.pdbx_strand_id
1 'polypeptide(L)'
;MEQKQIHIRFNNRNDNDNPLPWRVLTKSDEVDGVLQFTQEFASEVRFFAPVVTSEDQVAAGVFKWHIRSQGFVSWDGDVCYVTEKPRSAELAARA
;
A
#
# COMPACT_ATOMS: atom_id res chain seq x y z
N MET A 1 17.61 0.09 -1.65
CA MET A 1 16.15 0.32 -1.57
C MET A 1 15.89 1.18 -0.36
N GLU A 2 14.97 2.13 -0.45
CA GLU A 2 14.61 3.03 0.64
C GLU A 2 13.31 2.55 1.30
N GLN A 3 13.17 2.80 2.60
CA GLN A 3 11.93 2.53 3.33
C GLN A 3 10.91 3.61 2.98
N LYS A 4 9.68 3.21 2.64
CA LYS A 4 8.62 4.13 2.23
C LYS A 4 7.43 4.08 3.18
N GLN A 5 6.76 5.22 3.35
CA GLN A 5 5.43 5.26 3.94
C GLN A 5 4.40 4.83 2.90
N ILE A 6 3.57 3.85 3.26
CA ILE A 6 2.67 3.16 2.36
C ILE A 6 1.23 3.36 2.87
N HIS A 7 0.37 3.83 1.99
CA HIS A 7 -1.07 3.92 2.22
C HIS A 7 -1.78 3.06 1.18
N ILE A 8 -2.68 2.21 1.62
CA ILE A 8 -3.38 1.27 0.75
C ILE A 8 -4.88 1.52 0.85
N ARG A 9 -5.51 1.48 -0.32
CA ARG A 9 -6.94 1.64 -0.49
C ARG A 9 -7.48 0.53 -1.39
N PHE A 10 -8.61 -0.05 -1.01
CA PHE A 10 -9.39 -0.90 -1.89
C PHE A 10 -10.20 -0.04 -2.86
N ASN A 11 -10.05 -0.29 -4.17
CA ASN A 11 -10.88 0.30 -5.20
C ASN A 11 -12.23 -0.43 -5.22
N ASN A 12 -13.32 0.30 -5.03
CA ASN A 12 -14.66 -0.30 -5.13
C ASN A 12 -15.18 -0.18 -6.57
N ARG A 13 -16.38 -0.73 -6.83
CA ARG A 13 -17.03 -0.71 -8.15
C ARG A 13 -17.27 0.71 -8.70
N ASN A 14 -17.25 1.75 -7.86
CA ASN A 14 -17.41 3.15 -8.27
C ASN A 14 -16.08 3.83 -8.60
N ASP A 15 -14.94 3.21 -8.28
CA ASP A 15 -13.61 3.65 -8.70
C ASP A 15 -13.40 3.16 -10.16
N ASN A 16 -14.02 3.87 -11.12
CA ASN A 16 -13.97 3.57 -12.57
C ASN A 16 -12.53 3.32 -13.09
N ASP A 17 -12.42 2.40 -14.06
CA ASP A 17 -11.27 2.10 -14.93
C ASP A 17 -9.97 1.62 -14.26
N ASN A 18 -10.01 1.18 -12.99
CA ASN A 18 -8.82 0.61 -12.36
C ASN A 18 -8.59 -0.85 -12.79
N PRO A 19 -7.36 -1.22 -13.22
CA PRO A 19 -7.09 -2.57 -13.70
C PRO A 19 -7.10 -3.62 -12.57
N LEU A 20 -6.87 -3.22 -11.32
CA LEU A 20 -6.72 -4.11 -10.17
C LEU A 20 -7.37 -3.54 -8.89
N PRO A 21 -7.78 -4.41 -7.94
CA PRO A 21 -8.57 -4.03 -6.78
C PRO A 21 -7.83 -3.17 -5.75
N TRP A 22 -6.50 -3.27 -5.64
CA TRP A 22 -5.74 -2.51 -4.63
C TRP A 22 -4.97 -1.36 -5.26
N ARG A 23 -5.06 -0.20 -4.61
CA ARG A 23 -4.25 0.97 -4.91
C ARG A 23 -3.19 1.14 -3.82
N VAL A 24 -1.92 1.08 -4.23
CA VAL A 24 -0.76 1.25 -3.37
C VAL A 24 -0.22 2.66 -3.58
N LEU A 25 -0.26 3.48 -2.54
CA LEU A 25 0.24 4.86 -2.54
C LEU A 25 1.52 4.93 -1.72
N THR A 26 2.62 5.30 -2.34
CA THR A 26 3.90 5.51 -1.65
C THR A 26 4.29 6.98 -1.67
N LYS A 27 4.63 7.58 -0.53
CA LYS A 27 5.10 8.98 -0.49
C LYS A 27 6.34 9.10 -1.38
N SER A 28 6.31 10.02 -2.33
CA SER A 28 7.41 10.32 -3.23
C SER A 28 8.13 11.61 -2.86
N ASP A 29 7.38 12.65 -2.52
CA ASP A 29 7.94 13.98 -2.22
C ASP A 29 6.98 14.82 -1.35
N GLU A 30 7.40 16.03 -0.99
CA GLU A 30 6.60 17.06 -0.34
C GLU A 30 6.94 18.43 -0.93
N VAL A 31 5.97 19.05 -1.60
CA VAL A 31 6.14 20.34 -2.27
C VAL A 31 5.17 21.34 -1.67
N ASP A 32 5.68 22.43 -1.11
CA ASP A 32 4.90 23.49 -0.45
C ASP A 32 3.93 22.96 0.63
N GLY A 33 4.36 21.93 1.39
CA GLY A 33 3.57 21.28 2.43
C GLY A 33 2.51 20.29 1.91
N VAL A 34 2.45 20.05 0.60
CA VAL A 34 1.57 19.06 -0.02
C VAL A 34 2.32 17.77 -0.25
N LEU A 35 1.86 16.69 0.39
CA LEU A 35 2.41 15.34 0.21
C LEU A 35 2.12 14.83 -1.20
N GLN A 36 3.17 14.45 -1.93
CA GLN A 36 3.08 13.78 -3.21
C GLN A 36 3.20 12.27 -3.04
N PHE A 37 2.38 11.54 -3.79
CA PHE A 37 2.36 10.08 -3.77
C PHE A 37 2.53 9.53 -5.18
N THR A 38 3.38 8.50 -5.31
CA THR A 38 3.33 7.59 -6.44
C THR A 38 2.18 6.60 -6.22
N GLN A 39 1.44 6.31 -7.30
CA GLN A 39 0.32 5.37 -7.29
C GLN A 39 0.64 4.17 -8.16
N GLU A 40 0.48 2.98 -7.60
CA GLU A 40 0.59 1.70 -8.29
C GLU A 40 -0.65 0.83 -7.97
N PHE A 41 -0.86 -0.23 -8.76
CA PHE A 41 -2.02 -1.11 -8.63
C PHE A 41 -1.59 -2.55 -8.36
N ALA A 42 -2.30 -3.24 -7.47
CA ALA A 42 -1.99 -4.62 -7.10
C ALA A 42 -3.25 -5.49 -7.11
N SER A 43 -3.10 -6.74 -7.55
CA SER A 43 -4.09 -7.81 -7.40
C SER A 43 -4.19 -8.26 -5.95
N GLU A 44 -3.06 -8.23 -5.22
CA GLU A 44 -2.93 -8.62 -3.82
C GLU A 44 -1.85 -7.76 -3.15
N VAL A 45 -2.04 -7.41 -1.87
CA VAL A 45 -1.00 -6.80 -1.04
C VAL A 45 -0.71 -7.66 0.18
N ARG A 46 0.54 -8.08 0.36
CA ARG A 46 1.01 -8.89 1.48
C ARG A 46 1.87 -8.06 2.42
N PHE A 47 1.47 -8.05 3.69
CA PHE A 47 2.18 -7.33 4.74
C PHE A 47 2.98 -8.30 5.61
N PHE A 48 4.29 -8.08 5.63
CA PHE A 48 5.24 -8.64 6.58
C PHE A 48 5.79 -7.55 7.51
N ALA A 49 5.40 -6.30 7.30
CA ALA A 49 5.63 -5.19 8.21
C ALA A 49 4.38 -4.88 9.06
N PRO A 50 4.54 -4.23 10.22
CA PRO A 50 3.41 -3.80 11.06
C PRO A 50 2.44 -2.89 10.30
N VAL A 51 1.13 -3.15 10.49
CA VAL A 51 0.05 -2.43 9.83
C VAL A 51 -0.83 -1.72 10.86
N VAL A 52 -1.25 -0.51 10.51
CA VAL A 52 -2.28 0.25 11.22
C VAL A 52 -3.51 0.35 10.31
N THR A 53 -4.67 -0.05 10.83
CA THR A 53 -5.95 0.06 10.13
C THR A 53 -6.84 1.09 10.79
N SER A 54 -7.54 1.88 9.99
CA SER A 54 -8.62 2.77 10.43
C SER A 54 -9.80 2.69 9.48
N GLU A 55 -10.97 3.19 9.89
CA GLU A 55 -12.16 3.22 9.04
C GLU A 55 -12.90 4.55 9.16
N ASP A 56 -13.53 4.95 8.05
CA ASP A 56 -14.45 6.09 7.98
C ASP A 56 -15.83 5.60 7.54
N GLN A 57 -16.90 6.00 8.25
CA GLN A 57 -18.26 5.75 7.78
C GLN A 57 -18.68 6.87 6.80
N VAL A 58 -18.78 6.53 5.52
CA VAL A 58 -19.08 7.50 4.44
C VAL A 58 -20.57 7.63 4.13
N ALA A 59 -21.36 6.61 4.50
CA ALA A 59 -22.81 6.62 4.46
C ALA A 59 -23.33 5.63 5.52
N ALA A 60 -24.63 5.64 5.82
CA ALA A 60 -25.23 4.72 6.77
C ALA A 60 -24.91 3.27 6.39
N GLY A 61 -24.15 2.58 7.24
CA GLY A 61 -23.72 1.19 7.03
C GLY A 61 -22.61 0.98 6.00
N VAL A 62 -22.02 2.04 5.43
CA VAL A 62 -20.92 1.94 4.46
C VAL A 62 -19.62 2.44 5.08
N PHE A 63 -18.68 1.52 5.27
CA PHE A 63 -17.37 1.78 5.88
C PHE A 63 -16.26 1.74 4.83
N LYS A 64 -15.40 2.75 4.86
CA LYS A 64 -14.19 2.84 4.05
C LYS A 64 -12.99 2.53 4.93
N TRP A 65 -12.29 1.45 4.61
CA TRP A 65 -11.10 1.03 5.34
C TRP A 65 -9.83 1.68 4.78
N HIS A 66 -8.95 2.07 5.68
CA HIS A 66 -7.64 2.66 5.41
C HIS A 66 -6.58 1.78 6.03
N ILE A 67 -5.59 1.40 5.22
CA ILE A 67 -4.48 0.56 5.67
C ILE A 67 -3.18 1.36 5.51
N ARG A 68 -2.42 1.51 6.59
CA ARG A 68 -1.14 2.22 6.60
C ARG A 68 -0.03 1.31 7.12
N SER A 69 1.12 1.38 6.48
CA SER A 69 2.33 0.65 6.88
C SER A 69 3.57 1.48 6.56
N GLN A 70 4.69 1.19 7.22
CA GLN A 70 5.99 1.73 6.86
C GLN A 70 6.95 0.57 6.60
N GLY A 71 7.56 0.52 5.42
CA GLY A 71 8.35 -0.64 5.03
C GLY A 71 9.01 -0.51 3.65
N PHE A 72 9.71 -1.57 3.25
CA PHE A 72 10.24 -1.74 1.91
C PHE A 72 9.18 -2.38 1.02
N VAL A 73 8.96 -1.77 -0.15
CA VAL A 73 8.02 -2.25 -1.15
C VAL A 73 8.77 -3.04 -2.22
N SER A 74 8.21 -4.18 -2.61
CA SER A 74 8.66 -4.95 -3.76
C SER A 74 7.48 -5.63 -4.46
N TRP A 75 7.67 -5.97 -5.74
CA TRP A 75 6.62 -6.48 -6.61
C TRP A 75 6.97 -7.87 -7.15
N ASP A 76 5.97 -8.72 -7.33
CA ASP A 76 6.03 -10.02 -8.01
C ASP A 76 4.83 -10.14 -8.94
N GLY A 77 5.02 -9.73 -10.20
CA GLY A 77 3.89 -9.40 -11.08
C GLY A 77 2.99 -8.36 -10.42
N ASP A 78 1.71 -8.69 -10.31
CA ASP A 78 0.67 -7.82 -9.73
C ASP A 78 0.54 -7.97 -8.19
N VAL A 79 1.47 -8.64 -7.52
CA VAL A 79 1.44 -8.82 -6.07
C VAL A 79 2.45 -7.87 -5.41
N CYS A 80 1.96 -7.02 -4.50
CA CYS A 80 2.78 -6.09 -3.73
C CYS A 80 3.16 -6.70 -2.38
N TYR A 81 4.43 -6.60 -2.02
CA TYR A 81 4.98 -7.05 -0.74
C TYR A 81 5.50 -5.87 0.05
N VAL A 82 5.04 -5.74 1.28
CA VAL A 82 5.46 -4.71 2.24
C VAL A 82 6.20 -5.36 3.39
N THR A 83 7.47 -5.03 3.57
CA THR A 83 8.42 -5.77 4.44
C THR A 83 9.18 -4.84 5.37
N GLU A 84 9.60 -5.30 6.54
CA GLU A 84 10.39 -4.47 7.49
C GLU A 84 11.84 -4.26 7.05
N LYS A 85 12.36 -5.20 6.24
CA LYS A 85 13.73 -5.22 5.73
C LYS A 85 13.68 -5.44 4.21
N PRO A 86 14.73 -5.06 3.45
CA PRO A 86 14.74 -5.33 2.01
C PRO A 86 14.48 -6.81 1.70
N ARG A 87 13.64 -7.12 0.70
CA ARG A 87 13.23 -8.49 0.35
C ARG A 87 14.40 -9.45 0.09
N SER A 88 15.52 -8.95 -0.44
CA SER A 88 16.75 -9.75 -0.60
C SER A 88 17.30 -10.26 0.74
N ALA A 89 17.25 -9.44 1.79
CA ALA A 89 17.65 -9.83 3.13
C ALA A 89 16.62 -10.76 3.78
N GLU A 90 15.34 -10.60 3.48
CA GLU A 90 14.28 -11.49 3.96
C GLU A 90 14.35 -12.89 3.32
N LEU A 91 14.60 -12.97 2.02
CA LEU A 91 14.79 -14.23 1.30
C LEU A 91 16.04 -14.97 1.78
N ALA A 92 17.15 -14.25 2.01
CA ALA A 92 18.38 -14.83 2.55
C ALA A 92 18.22 -15.37 3.98
N ALA A 93 17.32 -14.80 4.78
CA ALA A 93 17.04 -15.29 6.13
C ALA A 93 16.13 -16.54 6.17
N ARG A 94 15.49 -16.89 5.05
CA ARG A 94 14.58 -18.05 4.92
C ARG A 94 15.20 -19.24 4.16
N ALA A 95 16.38 -19.06 3.57
CA ALA A 95 17.15 -20.08 2.85
C ALA A 95 18.19 -20.74 3.76
#